data_AF-A0A7C2VDL8-F1
#
_entry.id   AF-A0A7C2VDL8-F1
#
_cell.length_a   1.000
_cell.length_b   1.000
_cell.length_c   1.000
_cell.angle_alpha   90.00
_cell.angle_beta   90.00
_cell.angle_gamma   90.00
#
_symmetry.space_group_name_H-M   'P 1'
#
loop_
_entity.id
_entity.type
_entity.pdbx_description
1 polymer ?
#
loop_
_entity_poly.entity_id
_entity_poly.type
_entity_poly.pdbx_seq_one_letter_code
_entity_poly.pdbx_strand_id
1 'polypeptide(L)'
;MKLRIALQLLAGFALGYIMCAFVGIEKAAYILALIPLLGLAHEALHLVAIKILGLRSKFSINGLYLGFNTFFHYPGQFMVAAIAPQIITLVLLTLYSLTVNPLILLLLLVHLAISCEDLAKVVKYILAYFI
;
A
#
# COMPACT_ATOMS: atom_id res chain seq x y z
N MET A 1 -3.72 -14.44 19.30
CA MET A 1 -4.36 -14.57 17.98
C MET A 1 -5.76 -13.92 17.91
N LYS A 2 -6.67 -14.19 18.87
CA LYS A 2 -8.05 -13.63 18.87
C LYS A 2 -8.13 -12.10 18.90
N LEU A 3 -7.28 -11.42 19.70
CA LEU A 3 -7.27 -9.95 19.79
C LEU A 3 -6.87 -9.27 18.47
N ARG A 4 -5.86 -9.79 17.77
CA ARG A 4 -5.38 -9.22 16.49
C ARG A 4 -6.47 -9.27 15.42
N ILE A 5 -7.19 -10.38 15.33
CA ILE A 5 -8.31 -10.55 14.38
C ILE A 5 -9.46 -9.60 14.74
N ALA A 6 -9.80 -9.48 16.02
CA ALA A 6 -10.84 -8.54 16.47
C ALA A 6 -10.48 -7.08 16.16
N LEU A 7 -9.22 -6.69 16.36
CA LEU A 7 -8.74 -5.34 16.01
C LEU A 7 -8.78 -5.09 14.51
N GLN A 8 -8.44 -6.07 13.68
CA GLN A 8 -8.53 -5.95 12.22
C GLN A 8 -9.99 -5.81 11.75
N LEU A 9 -10.92 -6.55 12.34
CA LEU A 9 -12.35 -6.42 12.05
C LEU A 9 -12.88 -5.04 12.46
N LEU A 10 -12.55 -4.57 13.67
CA LEU A 10 -12.93 -3.24 14.14
C LEU A 10 -12.35 -2.13 13.26
N ALA A 11 -11.10 -2.26 12.82
CA ALA A 11 -10.48 -1.32 11.88
C ALA A 11 -11.20 -1.30 10.53
N GLY A 12 -11.62 -2.47 10.01
CA GLY A 12 -12.42 -2.55 8.79
C GLY A 12 -13.79 -1.85 8.91
N PHE A 13 -14.50 -2.07 10.01
CA PHE A 13 -15.76 -1.37 10.30
C PHE A 13 -15.57 0.14 10.48
N ALA A 14 -14.54 0.55 11.22
CA ALA A 14 -14.22 1.96 11.44
C ALA A 14 -13.87 2.66 10.11
N LEU A 15 -13.09 2.00 9.25
CA LEU A 15 -12.76 2.52 7.92
C LEU A 15 -14.04 2.71 7.09
N GLY A 16 -14.90 1.69 7.00
CA GLY A 16 -16.17 1.79 6.29
C GLY A 16 -17.07 2.91 6.82
N TYR A 17 -17.19 3.05 8.14
CA TYR A 17 -17.96 4.12 8.77
C TYR A 17 -17.40 5.52 8.44
N ILE A 18 -16.08 5.71 8.60
CA ILE A 18 -15.42 6.99 8.30
C ILE A 18 -15.63 7.37 6.84
N MET A 19 -15.48 6.41 5.92
CA MET A 19 -15.68 6.65 4.49
C MET A 19 -17.13 7.04 4.17
N CYS A 20 -18.11 6.34 4.73
CA CYS A 20 -19.53 6.69 4.58
C CYS A 20 -19.82 8.10 5.13
N ALA A 21 -19.24 8.47 6.27
CA ALA A 21 -19.42 9.80 6.85
C ALA A 21 -18.80 10.92 5.99
N PHE A 22 -17.70 10.64 5.27
CA PHE A 22 -16.96 11.66 4.54
C PHE A 22 -17.45 11.90 3.10
N VAL A 23 -17.89 10.83 2.41
CA VAL A 23 -18.31 10.92 0.99
C VAL A 23 -19.73 10.45 0.72
N GLY A 24 -20.44 9.95 1.73
CA GLY A 24 -21.75 9.33 1.59
C GLY A 24 -21.66 7.86 1.17
N ILE A 25 -22.73 7.11 1.44
CA ILE A 25 -22.80 5.65 1.24
C ILE A 25 -22.51 5.24 -0.21
N GLU A 26 -23.09 5.94 -1.19
CA GLU A 26 -22.95 5.60 -2.61
C GLU A 26 -21.46 5.62 -3.03
N LYS A 27 -20.77 6.70 -2.67
CA LYS A 27 -19.34 6.91 -2.96
C LYS A 27 -18.44 5.97 -2.15
N ALA A 28 -18.78 5.70 -0.90
CA ALA A 28 -18.03 4.79 -0.05
C ALA A 28 -18.05 3.35 -0.59
N ALA A 29 -19.18 2.88 -1.13
CA ALA A 29 -19.28 1.55 -1.75
C ALA A 29 -18.32 1.40 -2.94
N TYR A 30 -18.21 2.40 -3.81
CA TYR A 30 -17.25 2.40 -4.92
C TYR A 30 -15.81 2.29 -4.41
N ILE A 31 -15.45 3.07 -3.38
CA ILE A 31 -14.08 3.00 -2.87
C ILE A 31 -13.79 1.64 -2.22
N LEU A 32 -14.70 1.09 -1.43
CA LEU A 32 -14.53 -0.24 -0.83
C LEU A 32 -14.27 -1.32 -1.89
N ALA A 33 -14.91 -1.23 -3.05
CA ALA A 33 -14.64 -2.10 -4.19
C ALA A 33 -13.28 -1.83 -4.86
N LEU A 34 -12.77 -0.60 -4.80
CA LEU A 34 -11.47 -0.19 -5.34
C LEU A 34 -10.30 -0.53 -4.41
N ILE A 35 -10.49 -0.67 -3.09
CA ILE A 35 -9.41 -0.99 -2.14
C ILE A 35 -8.63 -2.26 -2.53
N PRO A 36 -9.27 -3.41 -2.84
CA PRO A 36 -8.55 -4.60 -3.28
C PRO A 36 -7.76 -4.38 -4.57
N LEU A 37 -8.33 -3.64 -5.53
CA LEU A 37 -7.66 -3.33 -6.80
C LEU A 37 -6.44 -2.44 -6.58
N LEU A 38 -6.55 -1.48 -5.66
CA LEU A 38 -5.46 -0.60 -5.26
C LEU A 38 -4.32 -1.38 -4.59
N GLY A 39 -4.65 -2.34 -3.71
CA GLY A 39 -3.67 -3.25 -3.11
C GLY A 39 -3.01 -4.17 -4.14
N LEU A 40 -3.77 -4.70 -5.11
CA LEU A 40 -3.18 -5.50 -6.20
C LEU A 40 -2.27 -4.67 -7.11
N ALA A 41 -2.66 -3.44 -7.43
CA ALA A 41 -1.83 -2.52 -8.19
C ALA A 41 -0.53 -2.17 -7.45
N HIS A 42 -0.61 -2.00 -6.14
CA HIS A 42 0.53 -1.78 -5.26
C HIS A 42 1.53 -2.95 -5.35
N GLU A 43 1.08 -4.18 -5.13
CA GLU A 43 1.92 -5.38 -5.24
C GLU A 43 2.46 -5.62 -6.66
N ALA A 44 1.67 -5.27 -7.69
CA ALA A 44 2.11 -5.37 -9.08
C ALA A 44 3.30 -4.45 -9.36
N LEU A 45 3.35 -3.25 -8.77
CA LEU A 45 4.49 -2.35 -8.93
C LEU A 45 5.76 -2.87 -8.25
N HIS A 46 5.64 -3.51 -7.08
CA HIS A 46 6.77 -4.25 -6.51
C HIS A 46 7.30 -5.31 -7.49
N LEU A 47 6.41 -6.12 -8.07
CA LEU A 47 6.79 -7.14 -9.06
C LEU A 47 7.46 -6.57 -10.29
N VAL A 48 6.96 -5.45 -10.82
CA VAL A 48 7.57 -4.78 -11.97
C VAL A 48 8.99 -4.33 -11.61
N ALA A 49 9.18 -3.69 -10.46
CA ALA A 49 10.51 -3.26 -10.00
C ALA A 49 11.47 -4.45 -9.80
N ILE A 50 11.00 -5.55 -9.20
CA ILE A 50 11.75 -6.79 -9.03
C ILE A 50 12.23 -7.34 -10.38
N LYS A 51 11.33 -7.38 -11.38
CA LYS A 51 11.67 -7.84 -12.73
C LYS A 51 12.68 -6.93 -13.43
N ILE A 52 12.50 -5.61 -13.36
CA ILE A 52 13.43 -4.63 -13.94
C ILE A 52 14.82 -4.77 -13.32
N LEU A 53 14.90 -5.02 -12.01
CA LEU A 53 16.15 -5.19 -11.28
C LEU A 53 16.77 -6.60 -11.43
N GLY A 54 16.11 -7.52 -12.17
CA GLY A 54 16.60 -8.90 -12.36
C GLY A 54 16.61 -9.74 -11.07
N LEU A 55 15.77 -9.40 -10.10
CA LEU A 55 15.76 -10.05 -8.79
C LEU A 55 14.96 -11.35 -8.81
N ARG A 56 15.42 -12.36 -8.06
CA ARG A 56 14.65 -13.57 -7.82
C ARG A 56 13.59 -13.29 -6.75
N SER A 57 12.36 -13.70 -7.03
CA SER A 57 11.24 -13.59 -6.09
C SER A 57 10.48 -14.91 -5.94
N LYS A 58 9.88 -15.11 -4.76
CA LYS A 58 8.99 -16.21 -4.45
C LYS A 58 7.72 -15.65 -3.82
N PHE A 59 6.57 -15.98 -4.41
CA PHE A 59 5.27 -15.60 -3.86
C PHE A 59 5.10 -16.14 -2.44
N SER A 60 4.52 -15.33 -1.57
CA SER A 60 4.31 -15.62 -0.16
C SER A 60 2.93 -15.13 0.27
N ILE A 61 2.24 -15.93 1.07
CA ILE A 61 0.98 -15.56 1.72
C ILE A 61 1.21 -15.64 3.22
N ASN A 62 0.98 -14.54 3.93
CA ASN A 62 1.09 -14.51 5.40
C ASN A 62 -0.19 -13.90 6.00
N GLY A 63 -1.15 -14.76 6.36
CA GLY A 63 -2.45 -14.34 6.84
C GLY A 63 -3.27 -13.71 5.71
N LEU A 64 -3.66 -12.44 5.86
CA LEU A 64 -4.42 -11.67 4.87
C LEU A 64 -3.51 -10.91 3.87
N TYR A 65 -2.20 -11.04 4.00
CA TYR A 65 -1.23 -10.36 3.14
C TYR A 65 -0.73 -11.28 2.03
N LEU A 66 -0.85 -10.80 0.80
CA LEU A 66 -0.24 -11.39 -0.40
C LEU A 66 1.01 -10.58 -0.72
N GLY A 67 2.15 -11.22 -0.94
CA GLY A 67 3.38 -10.51 -1.26
C GLY A 67 4.47 -11.42 -1.82
N PHE A 68 5.71 -10.92 -1.83
CA PHE A 68 6.85 -11.60 -2.45
C PHE A 68 8.09 -11.57 -1.56
N ASN A 69 8.64 -12.74 -1.27
CA ASN A 69 9.99 -12.87 -0.71
C ASN A 69 11.00 -12.64 -1.84
N THR A 70 11.90 -11.71 -1.62
CA THR A 70 12.83 -11.21 -2.64
C THR A 70 14.26 -11.31 -2.15
N PHE A 71 15.16 -11.77 -3.01
CA PHE A 71 16.58 -11.89 -2.70
C PHE A 71 17.33 -10.72 -3.30
N PHE A 72 17.84 -9.83 -2.43
CA PHE A 72 18.58 -8.63 -2.82
C PHE A 72 20.08 -8.86 -2.65
N HIS A 73 20.87 -8.31 -3.57
CA HIS A 73 22.34 -8.40 -3.49
C HIS A 73 22.94 -7.15 -2.87
N TYR A 74 22.29 -6.00 -3.03
CA TYR A 74 22.73 -4.72 -2.49
C TYR A 74 21.58 -3.85 -1.99
N PRO A 75 21.83 -2.98 -0.98
CA PRO A 75 20.89 -2.00 -0.44
C PRO A 75 19.98 -1.28 -1.44
N GLY A 76 20.56 -0.78 -2.53
CA GLY A 76 19.83 0.01 -3.52
C GLY A 76 18.70 -0.76 -4.21
N GLN A 77 18.89 -2.06 -4.47
CA GLN A 77 17.84 -2.91 -5.06
C GLN A 77 16.62 -3.03 -4.16
N PHE A 78 16.85 -3.18 -2.85
CA PHE A 78 15.78 -3.23 -1.87
C PHE A 78 15.00 -1.91 -1.84
N MET A 79 15.70 -0.76 -1.76
CA MET A 79 15.03 0.54 -1.72
C MET A 79 14.19 0.80 -2.96
N VAL A 80 14.73 0.53 -4.16
CA VAL A 80 14.00 0.75 -5.42
C VAL A 80 12.76 -0.13 -5.47
N ALA A 81 12.89 -1.42 -5.13
CA ALA A 81 11.74 -2.33 -5.10
C ALA A 81 10.69 -1.88 -4.09
N ALA A 82 11.08 -1.48 -2.88
CA ALA A 82 10.17 -1.06 -1.81
C ALA A 82 9.50 0.30 -2.05
N ILE A 83 10.16 1.22 -2.78
CA ILE A 83 9.61 2.55 -3.09
C ILE A 83 8.71 2.53 -4.33
N ALA A 84 8.87 1.57 -5.24
CA ALA A 84 8.17 1.55 -6.52
C ALA A 84 6.64 1.80 -6.45
N PRO A 85 5.88 1.22 -5.50
CA PRO A 85 4.44 1.49 -5.42
C PRO A 85 4.08 2.93 -5.11
N GLN A 86 5.01 3.74 -4.61
CA GLN A 86 4.76 5.13 -4.21
C GLN A 86 4.49 6.03 -5.42
N ILE A 87 4.76 5.53 -6.64
CA ILE A 87 4.28 6.12 -7.88
C ILE A 87 2.76 6.28 -7.85
N ILE A 88 1.99 5.31 -7.33
CA ILE A 88 0.53 5.42 -7.19
C ILE A 88 0.17 6.57 -6.25
N THR A 89 0.84 6.68 -5.10
CA THR A 89 0.66 7.78 -4.16
C THR A 89 0.89 9.14 -4.83
N LEU A 90 1.97 9.28 -5.60
CA LEU A 90 2.30 10.52 -6.31
C LEU A 90 1.26 10.85 -7.39
N VAL A 91 0.78 9.85 -8.14
CA VAL A 91 -0.28 10.03 -9.13
C VAL A 91 -1.58 10.48 -8.47
N LEU A 92 -2.01 9.83 -7.39
CA LEU A 92 -3.22 10.20 -6.65
C LEU A 92 -3.12 11.59 -6.03
N LEU A 93 -1.95 11.94 -5.48
CA LEU A 93 -1.69 13.28 -4.95
C LEU A 93 -1.80 14.35 -6.04
N THR A 94 -1.20 14.09 -7.21
CA THR A 94 -1.26 15.00 -8.37
C THR A 94 -2.71 15.16 -8.82
N LEU A 95 -3.45 14.07 -9.02
CA LEU A 95 -4.85 14.11 -9.40
C LEU A 95 -5.72 14.86 -8.37
N TYR A 96 -5.46 14.66 -7.08
CA TYR A 96 -6.16 15.39 -6.03
C TYR A 96 -5.86 16.89 -6.08
N SER A 97 -4.60 17.29 -6.25
CA SER A 97 -4.23 18.72 -6.36
C SER A 97 -4.90 19.43 -7.55
N LEU A 98 -5.19 18.70 -8.63
CA LEU A 98 -5.81 19.25 -9.83
C LEU A 98 -7.35 19.29 -9.76
N THR A 99 -7.97 18.34 -9.06
CA THR A 99 -9.44 18.17 -9.08
C THR A 99 -10.12 18.48 -7.74
N VAL A 100 -9.36 18.49 -6.64
CA VAL A 100 -9.82 18.64 -5.25
C VAL A 100 -10.99 17.69 -4.93
N ASN A 101 -10.95 16.47 -5.50
CA ASN A 101 -12.02 15.50 -5.35
C ASN A 101 -11.83 14.64 -4.08
N PRO A 102 -12.79 14.63 -3.13
CA PRO A 102 -12.71 13.84 -1.89
C PRO A 102 -12.53 12.34 -2.10
N LEU A 103 -13.01 11.78 -3.22
CA LEU A 103 -12.79 10.38 -3.57
C LEU A 103 -11.31 10.07 -3.78
N ILE A 104 -10.60 10.96 -4.47
CA ILE A 104 -9.17 10.81 -4.76
C ILE A 104 -8.37 10.96 -3.47
N LEU A 105 -8.77 11.90 -2.60
CA LEU A 105 -8.17 12.05 -1.28
C LEU A 105 -8.32 10.76 -0.46
N LEU A 106 -9.49 10.14 -0.45
CA LEU A 106 -9.69 8.87 0.26
C LEU A 106 -8.83 7.74 -0.32
N LEU A 107 -8.78 7.60 -1.64
CA LEU A 107 -7.90 6.61 -2.29
C LEU A 107 -6.42 6.86 -1.96
N LEU A 108 -5.99 8.13 -1.93
CA LEU A 108 -4.64 8.52 -1.54
C LEU A 108 -4.34 8.11 -0.09
N LEU A 109 -5.26 8.38 0.84
CA LEU A 109 -5.10 8.01 2.25
C LEU A 109 -5.09 6.49 2.45
N VAL A 110 -5.93 5.76 1.72
CA VAL A 110 -5.92 4.28 1.74
C VAL A 110 -4.59 3.75 1.18
N HIS A 111 -4.12 4.28 0.04
CA HIS A 111 -2.84 3.84 -0.51
C HIS A 111 -1.69 4.13 0.45
N LEU A 112 -1.65 5.31 1.06
CA LEU A 112 -0.67 5.65 2.08
C LEU A 112 -0.68 4.67 3.25
N ALA A 113 -1.86 4.29 3.73
CA ALA A 113 -1.99 3.30 4.81
C ALA A 113 -1.45 1.92 4.42
N ILE A 114 -1.67 1.49 3.16
CA ILE A 114 -1.08 0.25 2.61
C ILE A 114 0.44 0.39 2.55
N SER A 115 0.95 1.50 2.00
CA SER A 115 2.38 1.77 1.82
C SER A 115 3.16 2.00 3.13
N CYS A 116 2.51 2.25 4.26
CA CYS A 116 3.18 2.53 5.53
C CYS A 116 4.13 1.40 5.95
N GLU A 117 3.78 0.15 5.69
CA GLU A 117 4.64 -0.98 6.01
C GLU A 117 5.95 -0.95 5.22
N ASP A 118 5.88 -0.69 3.91
CA ASP A 118 7.07 -0.67 3.06
C ASP A 118 7.94 0.55 3.30
N LEU A 119 7.33 1.70 3.55
CA LEU A 119 8.06 2.89 4.00
C LEU A 119 8.78 2.63 5.34
N ALA A 120 8.14 1.94 6.28
CA ALA A 120 8.78 1.58 7.54
C ALA A 120 9.97 0.63 7.33
N LYS A 121 9.84 -0.35 6.43
CA LYS A 121 10.96 -1.23 6.06
C LYS A 121 12.11 -0.44 5.42
N VAL A 122 11.81 0.51 4.52
CA VAL A 122 12.81 1.41 3.91
C VAL A 122 13.53 2.23 4.98
N VAL A 123 12.79 2.88 5.89
CA VAL A 123 13.38 3.68 6.98
C VAL A 123 14.26 2.81 7.87
N LYS A 124 13.77 1.64 8.31
CA LYS A 124 14.55 0.70 9.11
C LYS A 124 15.85 0.30 8.40
N TYR A 125 15.78 0.08 7.09
CA TYR A 125 16.95 -0.31 6.31
C TYR A 125 17.95 0.84 6.16
N ILE A 126 17.49 2.07 5.94
CA ILE A 126 18.35 3.27 5.91
C ILE A 126 19.08 3.42 7.25
N LEU A 127 18.34 3.34 8.37
CA LEU A 127 18.91 3.47 9.72
C LEU A 127 19.95 2.38 10.03
N ALA A 128 19.80 1.17 9.50
CA ALA A 128 20.70 0.06 9.79
C ALA A 128 21.98 0.04 8.93
N TYR A 129 21.99 0.72 7.78
CA TYR A 129 23.10 0.66 6.81
C TYR A 129 23.84 1.99 6.62
N PHE A 130 23.23 3.12 6.99
CA PHE A 130 23.80 4.46 6.75
C PHE A 130 24.04 5.28 8.04
N ILE A 131 23.66 4.75 9.21
CA ILE A 131 23.98 5.31 10.54
C ILE A 131 24.81 4.26 11.30
#